data_AF-A0A965Y4V8-F1
#
_entry.id   AF-A0A965Y4V8-F1
#
_cell.length_a   1.000
_cell.length_b   1.000
_cell.length_c   1.000
_cell.angle_alpha   90.00
_cell.angle_beta   90.00
_cell.angle_gamma   90.00
#
_symmetry.space_group_name_H-M   'P 1'
#
loop_
_entity.id
_entity.type
_entity.pdbx_description
1 polymer ?
#
loop_
_entity_poly.entity_id
_entity_poly.type
_entity_poly.pdbx_seq_one_letter_code
_entity_poly.pdbx_strand_id
1 'polypeptide(L)'
;RKEKETLERLDAITALNDEGAGYDLALEDLRIRGSGELLGTSQHGSGRGKADSFLYYSMLEEEIAGIRGALPSSAEVSVDIPCLVPASYIPQEAIRIALYRRLLRIDGYEELHSLEKEVQDRFGPLPESLRNLFSVSLLRSRGGIYGILSVECGKRETILKGNGPVFDGLKGTRSWIASGDRLVGPGGAAGLAGILQALRHRKQVR
;
A
#
# COMPACT_ATOMS: atom_id res chain seq x y z
N ARG A 1 1.74 10.38 -38.35
CA ARG A 1 2.92 10.65 -37.47
C ARG A 1 2.56 10.72 -35.98
N LYS A 2 1.32 11.07 -35.58
CA LYS A 2 0.83 10.96 -34.18
C LYS A 2 0.37 9.56 -33.74
N GLU A 3 0.08 8.65 -34.67
CA GLU A 3 -0.32 7.27 -34.33
C GLU A 3 0.86 6.36 -33.95
N LYS A 4 2.10 6.72 -34.33
CA LYS A 4 3.31 5.95 -33.97
C LYS A 4 3.70 6.14 -32.50
N GLU A 5 3.43 7.31 -31.93
CA GLU A 5 3.73 7.66 -30.53
C GLU A 5 2.79 6.97 -29.52
N THR A 6 1.57 6.64 -29.95
CA THR A 6 0.59 5.89 -29.15
C THR A 6 0.92 4.40 -29.09
N LEU A 7 1.49 3.85 -30.17
CA LEU A 7 1.95 2.46 -30.23
C LEU A 7 3.25 2.24 -29.41
N GLU A 8 4.15 3.22 -29.35
CA GLU A 8 5.34 3.17 -28.48
C GLU A 8 5.00 3.25 -26.97
N ARG A 9 3.83 3.81 -26.60
CA ARG A 9 3.27 3.68 -25.23
C ARG A 9 2.61 2.33 -24.97
N LEU A 10 2.15 1.65 -26.02
CA LEU A 10 1.61 0.29 -25.94
C LEU A 10 2.75 -0.75 -25.86
N ASP A 11 3.94 -0.46 -26.38
CA ASP A 11 5.17 -1.26 -26.18
C ASP A 11 5.76 -1.14 -24.75
N ALA A 12 5.26 -0.23 -23.90
CA ALA A 12 5.62 -0.25 -22.48
C ALA A 12 4.98 -1.42 -21.72
N ILE A 13 4.03 -2.14 -22.35
CA ILE A 13 3.42 -3.38 -21.83
C ILE A 13 4.47 -4.51 -21.78
N THR A 14 5.54 -4.43 -22.57
CA THR A 14 6.64 -5.40 -22.57
C THR A 14 7.63 -5.21 -21.40
N ALA A 15 7.49 -4.16 -20.57
CA ALA A 15 8.32 -3.93 -19.37
C ALA A 15 7.71 -4.48 -18.07
N LEU A 16 6.59 -5.22 -18.14
CA LEU A 16 6.07 -6.12 -17.10
C LEU A 16 6.68 -7.54 -17.19
N ASN A 17 7.69 -7.72 -18.07
CA ASN A 17 8.40 -8.98 -18.30
C ASN A 17 9.30 -9.37 -17.13
N ASP A 18 8.74 -10.09 -16.16
CA ASP A 18 9.39 -11.31 -15.70
C ASP A 18 8.31 -12.40 -15.45
N GLU A 19 8.45 -13.51 -16.19
CA GLU A 19 7.70 -14.78 -16.15
C GLU A 19 6.24 -14.78 -16.67
N GLY A 20 6.12 -14.71 -18.01
CA GLY A 20 4.90 -15.01 -18.75
C GLY A 20 4.55 -16.51 -18.83
N ALA A 21 3.25 -16.78 -19.06
CA ALA A 21 2.56 -18.08 -19.22
C ALA A 21 2.00 -18.77 -17.96
N GLY A 22 2.70 -18.76 -16.82
CA GLY A 22 2.14 -19.29 -15.56
C GLY A 22 1.12 -18.34 -14.88
N TYR A 23 1.25 -17.04 -15.18
CA TYR A 23 0.52 -15.93 -14.57
C TYR A 23 -0.97 -15.87 -14.96
N ASP A 24 -1.27 -16.02 -16.25
CA ASP A 24 -2.67 -16.02 -16.72
C ASP A 24 -3.42 -17.24 -16.17
N LEU A 25 -2.73 -18.37 -16.02
CA LEU A 25 -3.29 -19.59 -15.45
C LEU A 25 -3.55 -19.47 -13.94
N ALA A 26 -2.65 -18.82 -13.18
CA ALA A 26 -2.83 -18.59 -11.75
C ALA A 26 -3.90 -17.52 -11.45
N LEU A 27 -4.01 -16.49 -12.29
CA LEU A 27 -5.10 -15.52 -12.23
C LEU A 27 -6.45 -16.16 -12.54
N GLU A 28 -6.48 -17.03 -13.54
CA GLU A 28 -7.68 -17.81 -13.86
C GLU A 28 -8.03 -18.79 -12.72
N ASP A 29 -7.05 -19.45 -12.09
CA ASP A 29 -7.26 -20.33 -10.93
C ASP A 29 -7.77 -19.55 -9.71
N LEU A 30 -7.23 -18.34 -9.44
CA LEU A 30 -7.71 -17.43 -8.40
C LEU A 30 -9.11 -16.90 -8.68
N ARG A 31 -9.44 -16.59 -9.95
CA ARG A 31 -10.76 -16.17 -10.38
C ARG A 31 -11.78 -17.30 -10.22
N ILE A 32 -11.40 -18.53 -10.56
CA ILE A 32 -12.24 -19.72 -10.42
C ILE A 32 -12.47 -20.06 -8.95
N ARG A 33 -11.44 -19.98 -8.08
CA ARG A 33 -11.58 -20.22 -6.63
C ARG A 33 -12.32 -19.10 -5.90
N GLY A 34 -12.08 -17.84 -6.26
CA GLY A 34 -12.75 -16.68 -5.68
C GLY A 34 -14.21 -16.49 -6.13
N SER A 35 -14.62 -17.13 -7.23
CA SER A 35 -16.00 -17.08 -7.72
C SER A 35 -16.89 -18.21 -7.17
N GLY A 36 -16.35 -19.16 -6.40
CA GLY A 36 -17.02 -20.41 -6.03
C GLY A 36 -17.62 -20.50 -4.61
N GLU A 37 -17.05 -19.86 -3.59
CA GLU A 37 -17.37 -20.24 -2.19
C GLU A 37 -17.75 -19.11 -1.23
N LEU A 38 -18.00 -17.87 -1.68
CA LEU A 38 -18.42 -16.80 -0.76
C LEU A 38 -19.58 -15.93 -1.27
N LEU A 39 -20.53 -16.55 -1.96
CA LEU A 39 -21.90 -16.01 -2.09
C LEU A 39 -22.74 -16.38 -0.86
N GLY A 40 -22.30 -15.90 0.31
CA GLY A 40 -23.10 -15.88 1.53
C GLY A 40 -23.86 -14.56 1.65
N THR A 41 -24.95 -14.41 0.89
CA THR A 41 -26.06 -13.47 1.11
C THR A 41 -25.72 -12.01 1.49
N SER A 42 -25.83 -11.08 0.53
CA SER A 42 -26.92 -10.06 0.55
C SER A 42 -26.74 -8.97 -0.51
N GLN A 43 -27.76 -8.90 -1.37
CA GLN A 43 -28.31 -7.72 -2.05
C GLN A 43 -27.47 -6.95 -3.06
N HIS A 44 -27.70 -7.33 -4.32
CA HIS A 44 -27.77 -6.53 -5.55
C HIS A 44 -27.91 -5.01 -5.37
N GLY A 45 -26.98 -4.27 -5.99
CA GLY A 45 -27.18 -2.86 -6.39
C GLY A 45 -26.02 -1.94 -6.01
N SER A 46 -25.17 -1.61 -6.98
CA SER A 46 -24.20 -0.48 -6.91
C SER A 46 -22.98 -0.61 -5.98
N GLY A 47 -22.23 -1.73 -6.02
CA GLY A 47 -21.07 -1.88 -5.13
C GLY A 47 -19.92 -2.83 -5.51
N ARG A 48 -19.86 -3.40 -6.71
CA ARG A 48 -18.85 -4.45 -7.05
C ARG A 48 -17.39 -4.00 -6.88
N GLY A 49 -16.98 -2.84 -7.42
CA GLY A 49 -15.55 -2.54 -7.56
C GLY A 49 -14.72 -2.25 -6.29
N LYS A 50 -15.35 -1.95 -5.14
CA LYS A 50 -14.60 -1.56 -3.91
C LYS A 50 -14.19 -2.76 -3.06
N ALA A 51 -15.06 -3.76 -2.93
CA ALA A 51 -14.77 -4.97 -2.16
C ALA A 51 -13.70 -5.82 -2.85
N ASP A 52 -13.76 -5.89 -4.19
CA ASP A 52 -12.86 -6.70 -5.00
C ASP A 52 -11.39 -6.23 -4.86
N SER A 53 -11.12 -4.93 -4.91
CA SER A 53 -9.74 -4.40 -4.92
C SER A 53 -8.98 -4.58 -3.60
N PHE A 54 -9.65 -4.49 -2.45
CA PHE A 54 -9.02 -4.69 -1.15
C PHE A 54 -8.74 -6.18 -0.89
N LEU A 55 -9.67 -7.06 -1.29
CA LEU A 55 -9.50 -8.51 -1.21
C LEU A 55 -8.29 -8.97 -2.04
N TYR A 56 -8.11 -8.42 -3.25
CA TYR A 56 -6.92 -8.73 -4.05
C TYR A 56 -5.62 -8.32 -3.36
N TYR A 57 -5.58 -7.16 -2.71
CA TYR A 57 -4.38 -6.71 -2.01
C TYR A 57 -4.04 -7.63 -0.83
N SER A 58 -5.02 -8.01 -0.01
CA SER A 58 -4.80 -8.91 1.13
C SER A 58 -4.38 -10.31 0.68
N MET A 59 -4.97 -10.84 -0.39
CA MET A 59 -4.56 -12.15 -0.95
C MET A 59 -3.13 -12.10 -1.51
N LEU A 60 -2.76 -11.03 -2.22
CA LEU A 60 -1.39 -10.84 -2.70
C LEU A 60 -0.40 -10.67 -1.56
N GLU A 61 -0.80 -10.03 -0.47
CA GLU A 61 0.00 -9.86 0.74
C GLU A 61 0.29 -11.21 1.40
N GLU A 62 -0.72 -12.07 1.55
CA GLU A 62 -0.57 -13.45 2.07
C GLU A 62 0.36 -14.32 1.21
N GLU A 63 0.17 -14.30 -0.11
CA GLU A 63 1.01 -15.02 -1.08
C GLU A 63 2.48 -14.58 -1.01
N ILE A 64 2.73 -13.27 -0.97
CA ILE A 64 4.10 -12.73 -0.88
C ILE A 64 4.72 -12.99 0.49
N ALA A 65 3.93 -12.98 1.57
CA ALA A 65 4.40 -13.32 2.92
C ALA A 65 4.86 -14.78 3.01
N GLY A 66 4.15 -15.71 2.36
CA GLY A 66 4.55 -17.11 2.26
C GLY A 66 5.90 -17.32 1.55
N ILE A 67 6.19 -16.48 0.54
CA ILE A 67 7.44 -16.54 -0.25
C ILE A 67 8.62 -15.88 0.48
N ARG A 68 8.37 -14.77 1.20
CA ARG A 68 9.44 -13.98 1.84
C ARG A 68 9.93 -14.57 3.17
N GLY A 69 9.23 -15.54 3.74
CA GLY A 69 9.40 -15.94 5.13
C GLY A 69 8.99 -14.80 6.07
N ALA A 70 8.83 -15.08 7.37
CA ALA A 70 8.48 -14.04 8.35
C ALA A 70 9.58 -12.96 8.32
N LEU A 71 9.28 -11.80 7.74
CA LEU A 71 10.18 -10.65 7.75
C LEU A 71 10.45 -10.31 9.23
N PRO A 72 11.70 -10.40 9.71
CA PRO A 72 12.01 -10.15 11.11
C PRO A 72 12.03 -8.63 11.33
N SER A 73 10.87 -7.96 11.28
CA SER A 73 10.63 -6.51 11.55
C SER A 73 9.35 -5.93 10.92
N SER A 74 8.31 -6.73 10.64
CA SER A 74 7.03 -6.17 10.18
C SER A 74 6.28 -5.49 11.34
N ALA A 75 5.83 -4.23 11.15
CA ALA A 75 4.94 -3.58 12.10
C ALA A 75 3.49 -4.02 11.86
N GLU A 76 2.71 -4.15 12.93
CA GLU A 76 1.28 -4.40 12.83
C GLU A 76 0.56 -3.11 12.39
N VAL A 77 -0.10 -3.11 11.23
CA VAL A 77 -0.74 -1.89 10.69
C VAL A 77 -2.21 -2.16 10.41
N SER A 78 -3.06 -1.49 11.20
CA SER A 78 -4.51 -1.47 11.08
C SER A 78 -4.99 -0.08 10.65
N VAL A 79 -5.90 -0.04 9.67
CA VAL A 79 -6.40 1.21 9.09
C VAL A 79 -7.92 1.16 8.88
N ASP A 80 -8.62 2.19 9.34
CA ASP A 80 -10.07 2.43 9.10
C ASP A 80 -10.26 3.60 8.12
N ILE A 81 -9.42 3.67 7.09
CA ILE A 81 -9.49 4.64 6.01
C ILE A 81 -9.24 3.97 4.66
N PRO A 82 -9.76 4.52 3.55
CA PRO A 82 -9.55 3.93 2.23
C PRO A 82 -8.06 3.82 1.89
N CYS A 83 -7.61 2.60 1.59
CA CYS A 83 -6.25 2.26 1.16
C CYS A 83 -6.34 1.33 -0.05
N LEU A 84 -6.47 1.91 -1.25
CA LEU A 84 -6.65 1.15 -2.50
C LEU A 84 -6.24 1.98 -3.71
N VAL A 85 -5.93 1.29 -4.81
CA VAL A 85 -5.76 1.88 -6.14
C VAL A 85 -7.14 2.00 -6.80
N PRO A 86 -7.70 3.22 -6.99
CA PRO A 86 -9.05 3.35 -7.54
C PRO A 86 -9.10 2.96 -9.01
N ALA A 87 -10.13 2.21 -9.41
CA ALA A 87 -10.38 1.91 -10.83
C ALA A 87 -10.65 3.18 -11.67
N SER A 88 -11.12 4.26 -11.04
CA SER A 88 -11.27 5.57 -11.68
C SER A 88 -9.94 6.27 -11.95
N TYR A 89 -8.86 5.87 -11.29
CA TYR A 89 -7.52 6.43 -11.45
C TYR A 89 -6.65 5.56 -12.36
N ILE A 90 -6.65 4.24 -12.12
CA ILE A 90 -6.02 3.25 -13.01
C ILE A 90 -7.09 2.25 -13.45
N PRO A 91 -7.70 2.42 -14.63
CA PRO A 91 -8.77 1.55 -15.12
C PRO A 91 -8.30 0.12 -15.40
N GLN A 92 -7.06 -0.04 -15.88
CA GLN A 92 -6.51 -1.36 -16.25
C GLN A 92 -6.17 -2.17 -15.00
N GLU A 93 -6.85 -3.29 -14.81
CA GLU A 93 -6.69 -4.16 -13.65
C GLU A 93 -5.29 -4.75 -13.53
N ALA A 94 -4.70 -5.22 -14.63
CA ALA A 94 -3.34 -5.75 -14.65
C ALA A 94 -2.31 -4.74 -14.12
N ILE A 95 -2.49 -3.44 -14.42
CA ILE A 95 -1.61 -2.37 -13.92
C ILE A 95 -1.79 -2.18 -12.41
N ARG A 96 -3.03 -2.23 -11.90
CA ARG A 96 -3.29 -2.15 -10.46
C ARG A 96 -2.63 -3.31 -9.71
N ILE A 97 -2.77 -4.54 -10.22
CA ILE A 97 -2.14 -5.74 -9.65
C ILE A 97 -0.61 -5.61 -9.63
N ALA A 98 -0.01 -5.16 -10.73
CA ALA A 98 1.43 -4.92 -10.79
C ALA A 98 1.88 -3.87 -9.76
N LEU A 99 1.13 -2.79 -9.60
CA LEU A 99 1.42 -1.76 -8.59
C LEU A 99 1.33 -2.32 -7.17
N TYR A 100 0.30 -3.09 -6.85
CA TYR A 100 0.17 -3.77 -5.56
C TYR A 100 1.36 -4.70 -5.26
N ARG A 101 1.79 -5.51 -6.23
CA ARG A 101 2.96 -6.38 -6.07
C ARG A 101 4.25 -5.60 -5.84
N ARG A 102 4.44 -4.46 -6.51
CA ARG A 102 5.60 -3.59 -6.28
C ARG A 102 5.56 -2.99 -4.87
N LEU A 103 4.41 -2.48 -4.44
CA LEU A 103 4.21 -1.92 -3.10
C LEU A 103 4.60 -2.91 -1.99
N LEU A 104 4.13 -4.15 -2.09
CA LEU A 104 4.48 -5.23 -1.15
C LEU A 104 5.98 -5.54 -1.09
N ARG A 105 6.75 -5.12 -2.11
CA ARG A 105 8.19 -5.38 -2.21
C ARG A 105 9.09 -4.24 -1.73
N ILE A 106 8.52 -3.06 -1.48
CA ILE A 106 9.26 -1.83 -1.18
C ILE A 106 10.24 -1.98 -0.01
N ASP A 107 11.45 -1.49 -0.24
CA ASP A 107 12.60 -1.47 0.66
C ASP A 107 12.95 -0.04 1.08
N GLY A 108 11.97 0.66 1.65
CA GLY A 108 12.21 1.95 2.31
C GLY A 108 11.64 3.17 1.59
N TYR A 109 11.94 4.32 2.17
CA TYR A 109 11.31 5.58 1.79
C TYR A 109 11.70 6.06 0.39
N GLU A 110 12.97 5.93 0.00
CA GLU A 110 13.43 6.41 -1.31
C GLU A 110 12.83 5.62 -2.48
N GLU A 111 12.69 4.30 -2.33
CA GLU A 111 12.03 3.46 -3.33
C GLU A 111 10.54 3.77 -3.41
N LEU A 112 9.87 3.92 -2.26
CA LEU A 112 8.48 4.37 -2.20
C LEU A 112 8.28 5.69 -2.93
N HIS A 113 9.12 6.68 -2.63
CA HIS A 113 9.02 8.01 -3.21
C HIS A 113 9.30 8.01 -4.72
N SER A 114 10.20 7.15 -5.18
CA SER A 114 10.47 6.95 -6.61
C SER A 114 9.27 6.34 -7.32
N LEU A 115 8.63 5.34 -6.72
CA LEU A 115 7.39 4.75 -7.25
C LEU A 115 6.23 5.75 -7.26
N GLU A 116 6.10 6.58 -6.22
CA GLU A 116 5.09 7.64 -6.18
C GLU A 116 5.25 8.63 -7.34
N LYS A 117 6.48 9.04 -7.66
CA LYS A 117 6.78 9.91 -8.80
C LYS A 117 6.46 9.23 -10.12
N GLU A 118 6.89 7.99 -10.31
CA GLU A 118 6.60 7.23 -11.53
C GLU A 118 5.09 7.14 -11.79
N VAL A 119 4.30 6.84 -10.74
CA VAL A 119 2.84 6.78 -10.86
C VAL A 119 2.26 8.17 -11.16
N GLN A 120 2.75 9.23 -10.52
CA GLN A 120 2.29 10.60 -10.78
C GLN A 120 2.58 11.08 -12.19
N ASP A 121 3.78 10.82 -12.70
CA ASP A 121 4.20 11.22 -14.04
C ASP A 121 3.33 10.54 -15.11
N ARG A 122 2.82 9.33 -14.82
CA ARG A 122 2.00 8.54 -15.75
C ARG A 122 0.50 8.80 -15.65
N PHE A 123 -0.02 8.92 -14.44
CA PHE A 123 -1.47 8.94 -14.18
C PHE A 123 -1.95 10.25 -13.56
N GLY A 124 -1.05 11.20 -13.30
CA GLY A 124 -1.36 12.48 -12.68
C GLY A 124 -1.43 12.42 -11.15
N PRO A 125 -2.05 13.41 -10.49
CA PRO A 125 -2.04 13.51 -9.02
C PRO A 125 -2.60 12.26 -8.31
N LEU A 126 -1.90 11.78 -7.28
CA LEU A 126 -2.32 10.58 -6.55
C LEU A 126 -3.63 10.83 -5.77
N PRO A 127 -4.65 9.98 -5.94
CA PRO A 127 -5.81 9.96 -5.06
C PRO A 127 -5.40 9.73 -3.60
N GLU A 128 -6.20 10.25 -2.67
CA GLU A 128 -5.92 10.08 -1.23
C GLU A 128 -5.83 8.61 -0.82
N SER A 129 -6.74 7.76 -1.31
CA SER A 129 -6.72 6.33 -1.01
C SER A 129 -5.45 5.62 -1.48
N LEU A 130 -4.85 6.12 -2.56
CA LEU A 130 -3.60 5.58 -3.08
C LEU A 130 -2.43 6.06 -2.22
N ARG A 131 -2.36 7.35 -1.87
CA ARG A 131 -1.33 7.87 -0.94
C ARG A 131 -1.35 7.14 0.42
N ASN A 132 -2.54 6.85 0.94
CA ASN A 132 -2.68 6.07 2.16
C ASN A 132 -2.10 4.65 1.97
N LEU A 133 -2.40 4.00 0.85
CA LEU A 133 -1.85 2.67 0.52
C LEU A 133 -0.31 2.68 0.44
N PHE A 134 0.29 3.68 -0.21
CA PHE A 134 1.74 3.86 -0.23
C PHE A 134 2.31 3.94 1.20
N SER A 135 1.70 4.75 2.05
CA SER A 135 2.09 4.91 3.46
C SER A 135 2.02 3.59 4.23
N VAL A 136 0.87 2.90 4.12
CA VAL A 136 0.64 1.61 4.80
C VAL A 136 1.64 0.57 4.34
N SER A 137 1.93 0.50 3.04
CA SER A 137 2.87 -0.48 2.49
C SER A 137 4.27 -0.33 3.06
N LEU A 138 4.77 0.90 3.17
CA LEU A 138 6.07 1.14 3.79
C LEU A 138 6.05 0.83 5.29
N LEU A 139 4.99 1.21 6.01
CA LEU A 139 4.87 0.94 7.45
C LEU A 139 4.85 -0.56 7.74
N ARG A 140 4.12 -1.35 6.94
CA ARG A 140 4.09 -2.82 7.10
C ARG A 140 5.44 -3.46 6.78
N SER A 141 6.05 -3.08 5.66
CA SER A 141 7.32 -3.66 5.20
C SER A 141 8.51 -3.29 6.08
N ARG A 142 8.55 -2.05 6.60
CA ARG A 142 9.75 -1.47 7.23
C ARG A 142 9.54 -0.85 8.60
N GLY A 143 8.30 -0.76 9.09
CA GLY A 143 8.00 -0.09 10.35
C GLY A 143 8.79 -0.65 11.53
N GLY A 144 8.95 -1.96 11.64
CA GLY A 144 9.71 -2.56 12.74
C GLY A 144 11.19 -2.23 12.72
N ILE A 145 11.80 -2.02 11.54
CA ILE A 145 13.20 -1.54 11.44
C ILE A 145 13.35 -0.13 12.01
N TYR A 146 12.26 0.64 12.07
CA TYR A 146 12.21 1.95 12.70
C TYR A 146 11.69 1.90 14.14
N GLY A 147 11.60 0.71 14.75
CA GLY A 147 11.10 0.50 16.11
C GLY A 147 9.62 0.81 16.28
N ILE A 148 8.83 0.71 15.21
CA ILE A 148 7.37 0.77 15.25
C ILE A 148 6.86 -0.66 15.50
N LEU A 149 6.08 -0.82 16.57
CA LEU A 149 5.43 -2.09 16.89
C LEU A 149 4.06 -2.16 16.24
N SER A 150 3.24 -1.12 16.41
CA SER A 150 1.91 -1.06 15.79
C SER A 150 1.50 0.35 15.39
N VAL A 151 0.66 0.41 14.36
CA VAL A 151 -0.01 1.61 13.86
C VAL A 151 -1.51 1.32 13.75
N GLU A 152 -2.33 2.09 14.43
CA GLU A 152 -3.79 2.06 14.31
C GLU A 152 -4.24 3.42 13.77
N CYS A 153 -4.59 3.50 12.49
CA CYS A 153 -5.02 4.75 11.84
C CYS A 153 -6.53 4.77 11.65
N GLY A 154 -7.23 5.55 12.47
CA GLY A 154 -8.65 5.83 12.31
C GLY A 154 -8.91 7.13 11.56
N LYS A 155 -10.20 7.48 11.40
CA LYS A 155 -10.61 8.74 10.76
C LYS A 155 -10.27 9.99 11.60
N ARG A 156 -10.28 9.86 12.93
CA ARG A 156 -10.09 10.98 13.87
C ARG A 156 -8.68 11.08 14.40
N GLU A 157 -8.07 9.94 14.68
CA GLU A 157 -6.75 9.85 15.30
C GLU A 157 -5.94 8.69 14.74
N THR A 158 -4.62 8.79 14.91
CA THR A 158 -3.68 7.72 14.62
C THR A 158 -2.91 7.39 15.89
N ILE A 159 -2.94 6.12 16.31
CA ILE A 159 -2.22 5.63 17.48
C ILE A 159 -0.98 4.88 16.99
N LEU A 160 0.19 5.30 17.46
CA LEU A 160 1.48 4.71 17.15
C LEU A 160 2.10 4.13 18.43
N LYS A 161 2.47 2.85 18.41
CA LYS A 161 3.13 2.17 19.55
C LYS A 161 4.50 1.65 19.15
N GLY A 162 5.46 1.78 20.05
CA GLY A 162 6.86 1.46 19.78
C GLY A 162 7.83 2.31 20.57
N ASN A 163 9.11 2.15 20.28
CA ASN A 163 10.20 2.77 21.02
C ASN A 163 11.36 3.22 20.12
N GLY A 164 11.13 3.27 18.80
CA GLY A 164 12.17 3.66 17.85
C GLY A 164 12.38 5.16 17.67
N PRO A 165 13.38 5.56 16.88
CA PRO A 165 13.77 6.96 16.69
C PRO A 165 12.69 7.80 15.99
N VAL A 166 11.70 7.18 15.34
CA VAL A 166 10.56 7.88 14.73
C VAL A 166 9.73 8.64 15.78
N PHE A 167 9.70 8.16 17.03
CA PHE A 167 8.91 8.74 18.12
C PHE A 167 9.42 10.12 18.53
N ASP A 168 10.75 10.34 18.50
CA ASP A 168 11.34 11.63 18.85
C ASP A 168 10.97 12.72 17.83
N GLY A 169 10.91 12.34 16.54
CA GLY A 169 10.50 13.25 15.48
C GLY A 169 9.04 13.67 15.60
N LEU A 170 8.17 12.72 15.97
CA LEU A 170 6.74 12.97 16.12
C LEU A 170 6.43 13.76 17.39
N LYS A 171 7.05 13.45 18.54
CA LYS A 171 6.89 14.20 19.79
C LYS A 171 7.24 15.69 19.67
N GLY A 172 8.14 16.04 18.75
CA GLY A 172 8.51 17.44 18.47
C GLY A 172 7.44 18.24 17.72
N THR A 173 6.37 17.59 17.24
CA THR A 173 5.29 18.26 16.51
C THR A 173 4.10 18.55 17.42
N ARG A 174 3.40 19.67 17.18
CA ARG A 174 2.20 20.04 17.97
C ARG A 174 1.01 19.10 17.76
N SER A 175 1.05 18.30 16.70
CA SER A 175 -0.06 17.43 16.30
C SER A 175 0.00 16.04 16.93
N TRP A 176 1.11 15.67 17.59
CA TRP A 176 1.29 14.36 18.20
C TRP A 176 1.50 14.49 19.70
N ILE A 177 0.69 13.76 20.47
CA ILE A 177 0.66 13.82 21.93
C ILE A 177 1.13 12.46 22.46
N ALA A 178 2.08 12.48 23.39
CA ALA A 178 2.50 11.28 24.09
C ALA A 178 1.49 10.89 25.18
N SER A 179 1.04 9.64 25.15
CA SER A 179 0.17 9.05 26.15
C SER A 179 0.76 7.69 26.56
N GLY A 180 1.55 7.68 27.63
CA GLY A 180 2.29 6.49 28.07
C GLY A 180 3.32 6.01 27.05
N ASP A 181 3.17 4.77 26.60
CA ASP A 181 4.01 4.10 25.58
C ASP A 181 3.56 4.38 24.13
N ARG A 182 2.57 5.27 23.95
CA ARG A 182 1.94 5.54 22.65
C ARG A 182 2.05 7.00 22.27
N LEU A 183 2.03 7.26 20.97
CA LEU A 183 1.77 8.58 20.41
C LEU A 183 0.40 8.60 19.76
N VAL A 184 -0.38 9.63 20.05
CA VAL A 184 -1.68 9.89 19.43
C VAL A 184 -1.54 11.12 18.55
N GLY A 185 -1.81 10.95 17.27
CA GLY A 185 -1.71 11.98 16.24
C GLY A 185 -3.02 12.20 15.50
N PRO A 186 -3.02 13.05 14.45
CA PRO A 186 -4.19 13.27 13.61
C PRO A 186 -4.60 11.98 12.89
N GLY A 187 -5.90 11.81 12.65
CA GLY A 187 -6.43 10.69 11.87
C GLY A 187 -6.20 10.83 10.37
N GLY A 188 -6.50 9.74 9.67
CA GLY A 188 -6.52 9.68 8.22
C GLY A 188 -5.16 9.93 7.57
N ALA A 189 -5.22 10.51 6.36
CA ALA A 189 -4.03 10.79 5.55
C ALA A 189 -3.00 11.68 6.26
N ALA A 190 -3.46 12.60 7.13
CA ALA A 190 -2.57 13.49 7.87
C ALA A 190 -1.70 12.74 8.89
N GLY A 191 -2.28 11.75 9.58
CA GLY A 191 -1.55 10.87 10.50
C GLY A 191 -0.47 10.06 9.78
N LEU A 192 -0.87 9.36 8.72
CA LEU A 192 0.05 8.56 7.91
C LEU A 192 1.18 9.40 7.30
N ALA A 193 0.86 10.58 6.75
CA ALA A 193 1.84 11.49 6.19
C ALA A 193 2.83 12.01 7.25
N GLY A 194 2.34 12.29 8.47
CA GLY A 194 3.20 12.68 9.59
C GLY A 194 4.22 11.60 9.95
N ILE A 195 3.79 10.33 10.01
CA ILE A 195 4.70 9.21 10.26
C ILE A 195 5.73 9.09 9.13
N LEU A 196 5.30 9.11 7.87
CA LEU A 196 6.21 9.05 6.71
C LEU A 196 7.27 10.16 6.72
N GLN A 197 6.86 11.38 7.04
CA GLN A 197 7.77 12.52 7.12
C GLN A 197 8.81 12.32 8.22
N ALA A 198 8.42 11.74 9.36
CA ALA A 198 9.34 11.41 10.43
C ALA A 198 10.34 10.30 10.03
N LEU A 199 9.94 9.39 9.12
CA LEU A 199 10.81 8.34 8.57
C LEU A 199 11.82 8.86 7.54
N ARG A 200 11.47 9.89 6.76
CA ARG A 200 12.31 10.46 5.68
C ARG A 200 13.76 10.78 6.09
N HIS A 201 13.98 11.22 7.33
CA HIS A 201 15.28 11.71 7.79
C HIS A 201 16.01 10.74 8.73
N ARG A 202 15.49 9.53 8.95
CA ARG A 202 16.02 8.60 9.96
C ARG A 202 16.75 7.43 9.28
N LYS A 203 17.98 7.16 9.73
CA LYS A 203 18.69 5.94 9.36
C LYS A 203 17.97 4.73 9.95
N GLN A 204 17.90 3.64 9.19
CA GLN A 204 17.41 2.33 9.66
C GLN A 204 18.14 1.94 10.96
N VAL A 205 17.40 1.46 11.96
CA VAL A 205 18.02 0.91 13.18
C VAL A 205 18.65 -0.43 12.79
N ARG A 206 19.96 -0.56 13.01
CA ARG A 206 20.71 -1.82 12.77
C ARG A 206 20.45 -2.82 13.87
#